data_AF-A0A2V8VAZ7-F1
#
_entry.id   AF-A0A2V8VAZ7-F1
#
_cell.length_a   1.000
_cell.length_b   1.000
_cell.length_c   1.000
_cell.angle_alpha   90.00
_cell.angle_beta   90.00
_cell.angle_gamma   90.00
#
_symmetry.space_group_name_H-M   'P 1'
#
loop_
_entity.id
_entity.type
_entity.pdbx_description
1 polymer ?
#
loop_
_entity_poly.entity_id
_entity_poly.type
_entity_poly.pdbx_seq_one_letter_code
_entity_poly.pdbx_strand_id
1 'polypeptide(L)'
;MCVLLERLERSLFGINLVLIWIFGVSALAWFLFYTDLFPEIGGVLALGGLFSWFAFVAKLLTEQRIKDLQGWLDRRMFNKWATILLLALIVGEVYLTGHRGALRIESLQESADRVVRVYHAADLVDGPRQLPTRGQLHIPLLTSAGSPARLRIKVNGYPDKQITLGPRDIARLYVPESFFRPVVLLRPTADLVESVKHNPVKLWITVGGHTAIINKFAGQAVWVGCDDDVEIPQALQDSWRVELAARLKSGLVQNWLTPEAAIFPGEPYLALIPKQTIAVKQEDVPEPLKVITVKPVQVRSSFPQVEDLDVPKS
;
A
#
# COMPACT_ATOMS: atom_id res chain seq x y z
N MET A 1 56.04 -13.80 25.48
CA MET A 1 55.48 -13.68 24.11
C MET A 1 54.35 -14.68 23.85
N CYS A 2 54.51 -15.98 24.16
CA CYS A 2 53.41 -16.98 24.05
C CYS A 2 52.13 -16.63 24.82
N VAL A 3 52.23 -16.18 26.07
CA VAL A 3 51.05 -15.85 26.90
C VAL A 3 50.24 -14.67 26.34
N LEU A 4 50.89 -13.73 25.66
CA LEU A 4 50.21 -12.58 25.03
C LEU A 4 49.50 -12.99 23.74
N LEU A 5 50.09 -13.87 22.93
CA LEU A 5 49.48 -14.42 21.72
C LEU A 5 48.24 -15.27 22.06
N GLU A 6 48.33 -16.12 23.08
CA GLU A 6 47.20 -16.97 23.50
C GLU A 6 46.03 -16.13 24.06
N ARG A 7 46.33 -15.03 24.77
CA ARG A 7 45.31 -14.08 25.24
C ARG A 7 44.66 -13.31 24.10
N LEU A 8 45.42 -12.94 23.08
CA LEU A 8 44.92 -12.29 21.86
C LEU A 8 44.03 -13.23 21.05
N GLU A 9 44.43 -14.48 20.84
CA GLU A 9 43.63 -15.48 20.13
C GLU A 9 42.30 -15.79 20.84
N ARG A 10 42.34 -15.97 22.17
CA ARG A 10 41.10 -16.14 22.95
C ARG A 10 40.19 -14.91 22.87
N SER A 11 40.76 -13.70 22.85
CA SER A 11 39.98 -12.47 22.71
C SER A 11 39.32 -12.32 21.33
N LEU A 12 40.03 -12.69 20.25
CA LEU A 12 39.52 -12.64 18.88
C LEU A 12 38.40 -13.66 18.67
N PHE A 13 38.55 -14.87 19.22
CA PHE A 13 37.51 -15.88 19.21
C PHE A 13 36.21 -15.35 19.84
N GLY A 14 36.29 -14.82 21.06
CA GLY A 14 35.14 -14.26 21.77
C GLY A 14 34.48 -13.11 21.02
N ILE A 15 35.28 -12.17 20.49
CA ILE A 15 34.76 -11.02 19.72
C ILE A 15 34.01 -11.50 18.47
N ASN A 16 34.62 -12.37 17.67
CA ASN A 16 34.00 -12.88 16.45
C ASN A 16 32.73 -13.67 16.73
N LEU A 17 32.70 -14.47 17.79
CA LEU A 17 31.49 -15.18 18.21
C LEU A 17 30.33 -14.21 18.52
N VAL A 18 30.62 -13.14 19.27
CA VAL A 18 29.63 -12.09 19.57
C VAL A 18 29.20 -11.36 18.30
N LEU A 19 30.11 -11.02 17.39
CA LEU A 19 29.78 -10.35 16.14
C LEU A 19 28.90 -11.22 15.23
N ILE A 20 29.20 -12.51 15.10
CA ILE A 20 28.37 -13.47 14.34
C ILE A 20 26.96 -13.54 14.95
N TRP A 21 26.87 -13.60 16.28
CA TRP A 21 25.58 -13.64 16.96
C TRP A 21 24.78 -12.36 16.73
N ILE A 22 25.39 -11.19 16.91
CA ILE A 22 24.75 -9.89 16.65
C ILE A 22 24.26 -9.82 15.20
N PHE A 23 25.13 -10.10 14.24
CA PHE A 23 24.80 -10.07 12.81
C PHE A 23 23.68 -11.05 12.44
N GLY A 24 23.72 -12.27 12.97
CA GLY A 24 22.68 -13.27 12.73
C GLY A 24 21.32 -12.82 13.27
N VAL A 25 21.28 -12.29 14.50
CA VAL A 25 20.04 -11.80 15.11
C VAL A 25 19.52 -10.55 14.39
N SER A 26 20.40 -9.60 14.03
CA SER A 26 20.00 -8.37 13.32
C SER A 26 19.46 -8.68 11.93
N ALA A 27 20.14 -9.54 11.17
CA ALA A 27 19.70 -9.95 9.84
C ALA A 27 18.35 -10.67 9.90
N LEU A 28 18.17 -11.62 10.83
CA LEU A 28 16.89 -12.31 11.02
C LEU A 28 15.78 -11.36 11.45
N ALA A 29 16.06 -10.43 12.37
CA ALA A 29 15.09 -9.40 12.75
C ALA A 29 14.71 -8.52 11.55
N TRP A 30 15.67 -8.17 10.68
CA TRP A 30 15.38 -7.42 9.46
C TRP A 30 14.41 -8.17 8.55
N PHE A 31 14.66 -9.45 8.27
CA PHE A 31 13.74 -10.27 7.47
C PHE A 31 12.36 -10.38 8.12
N LEU A 32 12.31 -10.57 9.44
CA LEU A 32 11.05 -10.70 10.19
C LEU A 32 10.18 -9.43 10.12
N PHE A 33 10.78 -8.25 10.23
CA PHE A 33 10.03 -6.99 10.33
C PHE A 33 9.79 -6.29 8.99
N TYR A 34 10.65 -6.48 7.99
CA TYR A 34 10.63 -5.71 6.75
C TYR A 34 10.24 -6.53 5.51
N THR A 35 10.17 -7.86 5.60
CA THR A 35 9.93 -8.72 4.44
C THR A 35 8.95 -9.86 4.73
N ASP A 36 8.32 -10.37 3.68
CA ASP A 36 7.50 -11.58 3.77
C ASP A 36 8.32 -12.88 3.66
N LEU A 37 9.65 -12.80 3.51
CA LEU A 37 10.55 -13.94 3.25
C LEU A 37 10.96 -14.73 4.49
N PHE A 38 10.52 -14.30 5.67
CA PHE A 38 10.92 -14.94 6.93
C PHE A 38 10.52 -16.42 7.01
N PRO A 39 9.31 -16.85 6.60
CA PRO A 39 8.94 -18.26 6.57
C PRO A 39 9.82 -19.10 5.63
N GLU A 40 10.19 -18.58 4.46
CA GLU A 40 11.05 -19.26 3.49
C GLU A 40 12.46 -19.42 4.03
N ILE A 41 13.02 -18.37 4.64
CA ILE A 41 14.34 -18.42 5.29
C ILE A 41 14.30 -19.40 6.45
N GLY A 42 13.26 -19.36 7.28
CA GLY A 42 13.04 -20.32 8.35
C GLY A 42 12.94 -21.76 7.83
N GLY A 43 12.25 -21.97 6.71
CA GLY A 43 12.13 -23.26 6.04
C GLY A 43 13.47 -23.80 5.52
N VAL A 44 14.27 -22.95 4.87
CA VAL A 44 15.63 -23.31 4.39
C VAL A 44 16.54 -23.64 5.57
N LEU A 45 16.50 -22.86 6.65
CA LEU A 45 17.27 -23.13 7.87
C LEU A 45 16.83 -24.44 8.54
N ALA A 46 15.53 -24.71 8.60
CA ALA A 46 14.99 -25.96 9.15
C ALA A 46 15.41 -27.17 8.32
N LEU A 47 15.37 -27.07 6.99
CA LEU A 47 15.87 -28.11 6.08
C LEU A 47 17.36 -28.35 6.28
N GLY A 48 18.17 -27.28 6.39
CA GLY A 48 19.59 -27.38 6.69
C GLY A 48 19.86 -28.13 8.00
N GLY A 49 19.08 -27.83 9.05
CA GLY A 49 19.15 -28.54 10.32
C GLY A 49 18.78 -30.02 10.21
N LEU A 50 17.71 -30.34 9.47
CA LEU A 50 17.26 -31.72 9.25
C LEU A 50 18.30 -32.54 8.48
N PHE A 51 18.89 -31.98 7.42
CA PHE A 51 19.95 -32.66 6.67
C PHE A 51 21.24 -32.82 7.49
N SER A 52 21.61 -31.83 8.30
CA SER A 52 22.76 -31.94 9.21
C SER A 52 22.56 -33.06 10.23
N TRP A 53 21.37 -33.13 10.83
CA TRP A 53 20.99 -34.21 11.75
C TRP A 53 20.99 -35.58 11.06
N PHE A 54 20.40 -35.68 9.87
CA PHE A 54 20.37 -36.93 9.10
C PHE A 54 21.78 -37.41 8.74
N ALA A 55 22.65 -36.51 8.26
CA ALA A 55 24.04 -36.82 7.94
C ALA A 55 24.80 -37.38 9.16
N PHE A 56 24.51 -36.86 10.35
CA PHE A 56 25.07 -37.34 11.60
C PHE A 56 24.54 -38.74 11.98
N VAL A 57 23.22 -38.95 11.95
CA VAL A 57 22.60 -40.24 12.31
C VAL A 57 23.00 -41.34 11.34
N ALA A 58 23.06 -41.04 10.05
CA ALA A 58 23.48 -41.97 9.00
C ALA A 58 24.99 -42.27 9.02
N LYS A 59 25.76 -41.62 9.91
CA LYS A 59 27.24 -41.70 9.95
C LYS A 59 27.88 -41.45 8.58
N LEU A 60 27.25 -40.59 7.76
CA LEU A 60 27.73 -40.24 6.41
C LEU A 60 29.09 -39.53 6.47
N LEU A 61 29.39 -38.88 7.61
CA LEU A 61 30.66 -38.24 7.90
C LEU A 61 31.35 -38.97 9.06
N THR A 62 32.60 -39.37 8.84
CA THR A 62 33.44 -39.90 9.91
C THR A 62 33.77 -38.80 10.93
N GLU A 63 33.94 -39.18 12.21
CA GLU A 63 34.29 -38.22 13.27
C GLU A 63 35.55 -37.40 12.94
N GLN A 64 36.52 -38.03 12.26
CA GLN A 64 37.73 -37.35 11.82
C GLN A 64 37.42 -36.22 10.84
N ARG A 65 36.56 -36.46 9.84
CA ARG A 65 36.16 -35.43 8.87
C ARG A 65 35.38 -34.29 9.53
N ILE A 66 34.59 -34.60 10.56
CA ILE A 66 33.87 -33.57 11.34
C ILE A 66 34.86 -32.69 12.10
N LYS A 67 35.85 -33.28 12.79
CA LYS A 67 36.89 -32.53 13.50
C LYS A 67 37.75 -31.70 12.54
N ASP A 68 38.10 -32.25 11.38
CA ASP A 68 38.87 -31.53 10.37
C ASP A 68 38.06 -30.33 9.81
N LEU A 69 36.75 -30.52 9.59
CA LEU A 69 35.84 -29.46 9.15
C LEU A 69 35.68 -28.37 10.23
N GLN A 70 35.50 -28.76 11.49
CA GLN A 70 35.44 -27.82 12.62
C GLN A 70 36.74 -27.03 12.74
N GLY A 71 37.89 -27.69 12.71
CA GLY A 71 39.19 -27.02 12.76
C GLY A 71 39.45 -26.10 11.57
N TRP A 72 38.95 -26.46 10.38
CA TRP A 72 39.00 -25.59 9.21
C TRP A 72 38.09 -24.36 9.36
N LEU A 73 36.84 -24.55 9.80
CA LEU A 73 35.89 -23.49 10.07
C LEU A 73 36.43 -22.53 11.13
N ASP A 74 36.99 -23.06 12.21
CA ASP A 74 37.51 -22.25 13.30
C ASP A 74 38.63 -21.34 12.82
N ARG A 75 39.60 -21.88 12.06
CA ARG A 75 40.69 -21.08 11.48
C ARG A 75 40.19 -20.02 10.49
N ARG A 76 39.10 -20.31 9.78
CA ARG A 76 38.57 -19.43 8.75
C ARG A 76 37.68 -18.32 9.31
N MET A 77 36.84 -18.65 10.29
CA MET A 77 35.87 -17.74 10.92
C MET A 77 36.46 -16.92 12.07
N PHE A 78 37.48 -17.44 12.76
CA PHE A 78 38.07 -16.78 13.94
C PHE A 78 39.44 -16.15 13.67
N ASN A 79 39.70 -15.69 12.44
CA ASN A 79 40.88 -14.90 12.12
C ASN A 79 40.56 -13.38 12.09
N LYS A 80 41.60 -12.55 12.13
CA LYS A 80 41.48 -11.07 12.08
C LYS A 80 40.73 -10.55 10.85
N TRP A 81 40.83 -11.23 9.71
CA TRP A 81 40.17 -10.83 8.48
C TRP A 81 38.67 -11.09 8.53
N ALA A 82 38.26 -12.20 9.16
CA ALA A 82 36.86 -12.49 9.43
C ALA A 82 36.27 -11.44 10.40
N THR A 83 37.02 -10.99 11.41
CA THR A 83 36.60 -9.87 12.27
C THR A 83 36.33 -8.61 11.46
N ILE A 84 37.26 -8.22 10.59
CA ILE A 84 37.12 -7.03 9.73
C ILE A 84 35.92 -7.20 8.79
N LEU A 85 35.74 -8.38 8.19
CA LEU A 85 34.62 -8.67 7.31
C LEU A 85 33.29 -8.60 8.06
N LEU A 86 33.16 -9.21 9.24
CA LEU A 86 31.95 -9.17 10.06
C LEU A 86 31.61 -7.74 10.48
N LEU A 87 32.60 -6.96 10.90
CA LEU A 87 32.39 -5.54 11.19
C LEU A 87 31.93 -4.77 9.96
N ALA A 88 32.53 -5.02 8.79
CA ALA A 88 32.12 -4.40 7.54
C ALA A 88 30.68 -4.79 7.16
N LEU A 89 30.28 -6.04 7.36
CA LEU A 89 28.91 -6.51 7.13
C LEU A 89 27.92 -5.84 8.08
N ILE A 90 28.24 -5.74 9.38
CA ILE A 90 27.39 -5.06 10.37
C ILE A 90 27.26 -3.56 10.03
N VAL A 91 28.37 -2.88 9.71
CA VAL A 91 28.33 -1.47 9.30
C VAL A 91 27.52 -1.30 8.02
N GLY A 92 27.69 -2.19 7.04
CA GLY A 92 26.89 -2.23 5.82
C GLY A 92 25.41 -2.44 6.09
N GLU A 93 25.05 -3.35 7.00
CA GLU A 93 23.67 -3.59 7.42
C GLU A 93 23.07 -2.36 8.12
N VAL A 94 23.79 -1.74 9.05
CA VAL A 94 23.37 -0.49 9.73
C VAL A 94 23.17 0.64 8.71
N TYR A 95 24.04 0.73 7.71
CA TYR A 95 23.91 1.69 6.62
C TYR A 95 22.67 1.42 5.75
N LEU A 96 22.47 0.17 5.32
CA LEU A 96 21.33 -0.22 4.49
C LEU A 96 19.99 -0.05 5.22
N THR A 97 19.91 -0.42 6.49
CA THR A 97 18.73 -0.21 7.33
C THR A 97 18.45 1.26 7.60
N GLY A 98 19.50 2.10 7.63
CA GLY A 98 19.37 3.56 7.70
C GLY A 98 18.71 4.20 6.47
N HIS A 99 18.57 3.47 5.36
CA HIS A 99 17.99 3.95 4.10
C HIS A 99 16.77 3.14 3.65
N ARG A 100 16.14 2.42 4.57
CA ARG A 100 14.96 1.59 4.26
C ARG A 100 13.83 1.90 5.20
N GLY A 101 12.63 2.01 4.64
CA GLY A 101 11.38 1.95 5.38
C GLY A 101 10.59 0.71 4.93
N ALA A 102 9.51 0.40 5.63
CA ALA A 102 8.56 -0.60 5.19
C ALA A 102 7.15 -0.02 5.13
N LEU A 103 6.42 -0.46 4.12
CA LEU A 103 4.98 -0.33 4.06
C LEU A 103 4.36 -1.67 4.42
N ARG A 104 3.51 -1.68 5.45
CA ARG A 104 2.78 -2.85 5.90
C ARG A 104 1.30 -2.62 5.68
N ILE A 105 0.69 -3.40 4.80
CA ILE A 105 -0.74 -3.32 4.49
C ILE A 105 -1.41 -4.57 5.03
N GLU A 106 -2.40 -4.39 5.88
CA GLU A 106 -3.17 -5.47 6.49
C GLU A 106 -4.63 -5.40 6.04
N SER A 107 -5.16 -6.55 5.63
CA SER A 107 -6.57 -6.72 5.37
C SER A 107 -7.24 -7.20 6.65
N LEU A 108 -8.12 -6.40 7.26
CA LEU A 108 -8.79 -6.78 8.51
C LEU A 108 -10.22 -7.31 8.29
N GLN A 109 -10.96 -6.65 7.38
CA GLN A 109 -12.40 -6.87 7.21
C GLN A 109 -12.79 -7.29 5.80
N GLU A 110 -11.83 -7.47 4.88
CA GLU A 110 -12.16 -7.88 3.52
C GLU A 110 -12.57 -9.36 3.47
N SER A 111 -13.49 -9.65 2.55
CA SER A 111 -13.93 -10.99 2.17
C SER A 111 -13.33 -11.48 0.86
N ALA A 112 -12.53 -10.64 0.19
CA ALA A 112 -11.95 -10.93 -1.12
C ALA A 112 -10.50 -10.44 -1.20
N ASP A 113 -9.75 -11.07 -2.10
CA ASP A 113 -8.39 -10.67 -2.41
C ASP A 113 -8.39 -9.34 -3.17
N ARG A 114 -7.48 -8.46 -2.80
CA ARG A 114 -7.36 -7.12 -3.39
C ARG A 114 -6.03 -6.97 -4.09
N VAL A 115 -5.98 -6.10 -5.10
CA VAL A 115 -4.71 -5.74 -5.76
C VAL A 115 -4.24 -4.41 -5.20
N VAL A 116 -2.98 -4.39 -4.78
CA VAL A 116 -2.29 -3.22 -4.25
C VAL A 116 -1.28 -2.74 -5.28
N ARG A 117 -1.28 -1.43 -5.56
CA ARG A 117 -0.29 -0.75 -6.39
C ARG A 117 0.33 0.39 -5.62
N VAL A 118 1.65 0.50 -5.67
CA VAL A 118 2.41 1.54 -4.98
C VAL A 118 3.12 2.39 -6.01
N TYR A 119 2.83 3.69 -5.99
CA TYR A 119 3.39 4.68 -6.90
C TYR A 119 4.28 5.65 -6.13
N HIS A 120 5.36 6.10 -6.77
CA HIS A 120 6.18 7.21 -6.31
C HIS A 120 6.07 8.32 -7.36
N ALA A 121 5.52 9.46 -6.96
CA ALA A 121 5.00 10.47 -7.88
C ALA A 121 3.97 9.87 -8.87
N ALA A 122 4.40 9.50 -10.08
CA ALA A 122 3.57 8.87 -11.11
C ALA A 122 4.06 7.47 -11.51
N ASP A 123 5.27 7.09 -11.10
CA ASP A 123 5.88 5.83 -11.51
C ASP A 123 5.51 4.71 -10.55
N LEU A 124 5.16 3.56 -11.12
CA LEU A 124 4.91 2.35 -10.35
C LEU A 124 6.23 1.86 -9.75
N VAL A 125 6.34 1.92 -8.42
CA VAL A 125 7.57 1.53 -7.69
C VAL A 125 7.76 0.02 -7.74
N ASP A 126 6.64 -0.70 -7.66
CA ASP A 126 6.62 -2.13 -7.61
C ASP A 126 5.38 -2.67 -8.33
N GLY A 127 5.52 -3.85 -8.94
CA GLY A 127 4.45 -4.49 -9.69
C GLY A 127 3.17 -4.65 -8.84
N PRO A 128 2.00 -4.83 -9.49
CA PRO A 128 0.76 -5.08 -8.78
C PRO A 128 0.91 -6.31 -7.88
N ARG A 129 0.74 -6.12 -6.57
CA ARG A 129 0.81 -7.20 -5.58
C ARG A 129 -0.57 -7.60 -5.11
N GLN A 130 -0.78 -8.89 -4.89
CA GLN A 130 -2.02 -9.39 -4.32
C GLN A 130 -1.97 -9.27 -2.80
N LEU A 131 -3.00 -8.69 -2.21
CA LEU A 131 -3.28 -8.68 -0.79
C LEU A 131 -4.31 -9.76 -0.51
N PRO A 132 -3.91 -10.90 0.10
CA PRO A 132 -4.84 -11.97 0.40
C PRO A 132 -5.86 -11.55 1.45
N THR A 133 -7.02 -12.20 1.40
CA THR A 133 -8.11 -12.04 2.36
C THR A 133 -7.62 -12.28 3.79
N ARG A 134 -7.80 -11.30 4.69
CA ARG A 134 -7.27 -11.32 6.07
C ARG A 134 -5.76 -11.49 6.19
N GLY A 135 -5.03 -11.19 5.11
CA GLY A 135 -3.58 -11.28 5.04
C GLY A 135 -2.88 -9.96 5.34
N GLN A 136 -1.56 -10.03 5.26
CA GLN A 136 -0.66 -8.90 5.37
C GLN A 136 0.31 -8.89 4.19
N LEU A 137 0.78 -7.71 3.82
CA LEU A 137 1.76 -7.50 2.77
C LEU A 137 2.87 -6.57 3.30
N HIS A 138 4.12 -6.99 3.17
CA HIS A 138 5.28 -6.17 3.52
C HIS A 138 6.03 -5.74 2.26
N ILE A 139 6.10 -4.43 2.04
CA ILE A 139 6.80 -3.84 0.89
C ILE A 139 7.99 -3.02 1.43
N PRO A 140 9.23 -3.53 1.31
CA PRO A 140 10.41 -2.77 1.67
C PRO A 140 10.67 -1.69 0.63
N LEU A 141 10.91 -0.46 1.08
CA LEU A 141 11.06 0.70 0.23
C LEU A 141 12.37 1.43 0.56
N LEU A 142 13.07 1.87 -0.47
CA LEU A 142 14.25 2.70 -0.32
C LEU A 142 13.81 4.13 0.04
N THR A 143 14.42 4.70 1.07
CA THR A 143 14.12 6.06 1.54
C THR A 143 15.37 6.64 2.20
N SER A 144 15.39 7.93 2.49
CA SER A 144 16.54 8.57 3.14
C SER A 144 16.09 9.68 4.06
N ALA A 145 16.92 10.03 5.05
CA ALA A 145 16.62 11.14 5.96
C ALA A 145 16.51 12.49 5.22
N GLY A 146 17.32 12.69 4.18
CA GLY A 146 17.32 13.93 3.37
C GLY A 146 16.24 13.98 2.29
N SER A 147 15.72 12.82 1.87
CA SER A 147 14.66 12.70 0.88
C SER A 147 13.72 11.56 1.28
N PRO A 148 12.71 11.82 2.14
CA PRO A 148 11.69 10.86 2.50
C PRO A 148 10.87 10.43 1.28
N ALA A 149 10.49 9.16 1.24
CA ALA A 149 9.74 8.61 0.11
C ALA A 149 8.27 9.05 0.20
N ARG A 150 7.77 9.74 -0.83
CA ARG A 150 6.36 10.13 -0.93
C ARG A 150 5.64 9.15 -1.84
N LEU A 151 4.71 8.40 -1.28
CA LEU A 151 4.11 7.25 -1.93
C LEU A 151 2.60 7.44 -2.04
N ARG A 152 2.06 7.11 -3.22
CA ARG A 152 0.62 6.98 -3.47
C ARG A 152 0.29 5.50 -3.53
N ILE A 153 -0.57 5.05 -2.63
CA ILE A 153 -0.94 3.65 -2.48
C ILE A 153 -2.37 3.50 -2.93
N LYS A 154 -2.59 2.66 -3.93
CA LYS A 154 -3.90 2.33 -4.46
C LYS A 154 -4.23 0.89 -4.10
N VAL A 155 -5.37 0.69 -3.46
CA VAL A 155 -5.97 -0.63 -3.25
C VAL A 155 -7.24 -0.66 -4.10
N ASN A 156 -7.39 -1.69 -4.94
CA ASN A 156 -8.57 -1.82 -5.78
C ASN A 156 -9.85 -1.85 -4.93
N GLY A 157 -10.89 -1.14 -5.36
CA GLY A 157 -12.14 -0.97 -4.61
C GLY A 157 -12.14 0.24 -3.66
N TYR A 158 -11.00 0.88 -3.42
CA TYR A 158 -10.86 1.95 -2.44
C TYR A 158 -10.22 3.21 -3.01
N PRO A 159 -10.50 4.39 -2.43
CA PRO A 159 -9.72 5.58 -2.72
C PRO A 159 -8.24 5.32 -2.40
N ASP A 160 -7.38 5.95 -3.16
CA ASP A 160 -5.95 5.95 -2.93
C ASP A 160 -5.54 6.83 -1.74
N LYS A 161 -4.39 6.50 -1.16
CA LYS A 161 -3.82 7.19 0.00
C LYS A 161 -2.39 7.64 -0.27
N GLN A 162 -2.09 8.89 0.06
CA GLN A 162 -0.71 9.35 0.10
C GLN A 162 -0.12 9.18 1.50
N ILE A 163 1.12 8.69 1.55
CA ILE A 163 1.92 8.63 2.77
C ILE A 163 3.32 9.15 2.50
N THR A 164 3.98 9.64 3.55
CA THR A 164 5.41 9.95 3.53
C THR A 164 6.10 8.95 4.45
N LEU A 165 7.14 8.29 3.95
CA LEU A 165 7.86 7.25 4.68
C LEU A 165 9.32 7.67 4.90
N GLY A 166 9.72 7.73 6.17
CA GLY A 166 11.10 8.02 6.56
C GLY A 166 11.97 6.77 6.71
N PRO A 167 13.28 6.95 6.93
CA PRO A 167 14.17 5.83 7.21
C PRO A 167 13.78 5.14 8.52
N ARG A 168 13.83 3.80 8.52
CA ARG A 168 13.42 2.89 9.60
C ARG A 168 11.95 2.95 9.99
N ASP A 169 11.16 3.77 9.30
CA ASP A 169 9.74 3.89 9.56
C ASP A 169 8.98 2.69 9.00
N ILE A 170 7.90 2.29 9.69
CA ILE A 170 7.00 1.21 9.28
C ILE A 170 5.60 1.79 9.22
N ALA A 171 5.19 2.23 8.02
CA ALA A 171 3.84 2.72 7.80
C ALA A 171 2.86 1.55 7.78
N ARG A 172 1.94 1.50 8.76
CA ARG A 172 0.90 0.49 8.85
C ARG A 172 -0.41 1.03 8.28
N LEU A 173 -0.95 0.36 7.28
CA LEU A 173 -2.23 0.68 6.68
C LEU A 173 -3.19 -0.50 6.83
N TYR A 174 -4.40 -0.20 7.30
CA TYR A 174 -5.47 -1.17 7.51
C TYR A 174 -6.54 -1.01 6.45
N VAL A 175 -6.82 -2.05 5.67
CA VAL A 175 -7.91 -2.07 4.69
C VAL A 175 -9.19 -2.56 5.37
N PRO A 176 -10.32 -1.81 5.32
CA PRO A 176 -10.51 -0.58 4.55
C PRO A 176 -10.23 0.74 5.30
N GLU A 177 -10.13 0.71 6.63
CA GLU A 177 -10.19 1.90 7.51
C GLU A 177 -9.22 3.03 7.13
N SER A 178 -7.99 2.69 6.74
CA SER A 178 -6.95 3.65 6.40
C SER A 178 -7.21 4.39 5.09
N PHE A 179 -8.05 3.87 4.21
CA PHE A 179 -8.32 4.40 2.87
C PHE A 179 -9.60 5.23 2.80
N PHE A 180 -10.37 5.30 3.89
CA PHE A 180 -11.50 6.22 3.98
C PHE A 180 -10.99 7.66 4.05
N ARG A 181 -11.28 8.41 2.99
CA ARG A 181 -11.02 9.84 2.88
C ARG A 181 -12.22 10.53 2.23
N PRO A 182 -12.34 11.87 2.34
CA PRO A 182 -13.42 12.58 1.67
C PRO A 182 -13.38 12.34 0.15
N VAL A 183 -14.49 11.81 -0.36
CA VAL A 183 -14.80 11.63 -1.78
C VAL A 183 -16.28 11.97 -1.96
N VAL A 184 -16.62 12.53 -3.12
CA VAL A 184 -18.00 12.91 -3.42
C VAL A 184 -18.49 12.10 -4.60
N LEU A 185 -19.65 11.46 -4.44
CA LEU A 185 -20.37 10.80 -5.50
C LEU A 185 -21.52 11.69 -5.96
N LEU A 186 -21.42 12.21 -7.18
CA LEU A 186 -22.48 12.98 -7.81
C LEU A 186 -23.47 11.99 -8.43
N ARG A 187 -24.68 11.95 -7.88
CA ARG A 187 -25.77 11.09 -8.37
C ARG A 187 -26.72 11.93 -9.22
N PRO A 188 -26.87 11.69 -10.53
CA PRO A 188 -27.84 12.41 -11.33
C PRO A 188 -29.26 11.98 -10.96
N THR A 189 -30.17 12.94 -10.84
CA THR A 189 -31.58 12.64 -10.62
C THR A 189 -32.23 12.09 -11.89
N ALA A 190 -33.32 11.35 -11.74
CA ALA A 190 -33.95 10.64 -12.85
C ALA A 190 -34.35 11.59 -14.00
N ASP A 191 -34.74 12.82 -13.67
CA ASP A 191 -35.15 13.82 -14.64
C ASP A 191 -33.94 14.37 -15.40
N LEU A 192 -32.80 14.55 -14.72
CA LEU A 192 -31.54 14.90 -15.38
C LEU A 192 -31.12 13.78 -16.34
N VAL A 193 -31.16 12.51 -15.90
CA VAL A 193 -30.82 11.37 -16.76
C VAL A 193 -31.68 11.34 -18.02
N GLU A 194 -32.99 11.55 -17.92
CA GLU A 194 -33.89 11.60 -19.07
C GLU A 194 -33.56 12.76 -20.02
N SER A 195 -33.25 13.94 -19.48
CA SER A 195 -32.90 15.11 -20.29
C SER A 195 -31.61 14.93 -21.11
N VAL A 196 -30.61 14.26 -20.55
CA VAL A 196 -29.29 14.08 -21.19
C VAL A 196 -29.18 12.77 -21.98
N LYS A 197 -30.14 11.86 -21.86
CA LYS A 197 -30.13 10.54 -22.53
C LYS A 197 -30.03 10.65 -24.04
N HIS A 198 -30.73 11.63 -24.63
CA HIS A 198 -30.77 11.84 -26.06
C HIS A 198 -29.75 12.88 -26.55
N ASN A 199 -29.36 13.82 -25.68
CA ASN A 199 -28.37 14.84 -25.95
C ASN A 199 -27.34 14.87 -24.82
N PRO A 200 -26.25 14.09 -24.93
CA PRO A 200 -25.18 14.09 -23.94
C PRO A 200 -24.59 15.50 -23.80
N VAL A 201 -24.37 15.91 -22.55
CA VAL A 201 -23.88 17.26 -22.22
C VAL A 201 -22.45 17.20 -21.73
N LYS A 202 -21.79 18.36 -21.69
CA LYS A 202 -20.45 18.48 -21.14
C LYS A 202 -20.50 19.06 -19.72
N LEU A 203 -19.93 18.32 -18.77
CA LEU A 203 -19.85 18.74 -17.37
C LEU A 203 -18.46 19.25 -17.03
N TRP A 204 -18.42 20.35 -16.29
CA TRP A 204 -17.24 21.00 -15.76
C TRP A 204 -17.29 20.90 -14.25
N ILE A 205 -16.32 20.22 -13.66
CA ILE A 205 -16.23 20.01 -12.21
C ILE A 205 -15.00 20.77 -11.73
N THR A 206 -15.22 21.84 -10.97
CA THR A 206 -14.15 22.69 -10.46
C THR A 206 -13.94 22.47 -8.97
N VAL A 207 -12.70 22.18 -8.57
CA VAL A 207 -12.31 21.89 -7.19
C VAL A 207 -11.00 22.62 -6.88
N GLY A 208 -11.03 23.58 -5.96
CA GLY A 208 -9.81 24.27 -5.51
C GLY A 208 -9.02 24.97 -6.63
N GLY A 209 -9.67 25.38 -7.72
CA GLY A 209 -9.02 25.99 -8.90
C GLY A 209 -8.63 25.00 -10.00
N HIS A 210 -8.74 23.68 -9.77
CA HIS A 210 -8.57 22.65 -10.80
C HIS A 210 -9.91 22.31 -11.43
N THR A 211 -9.92 22.08 -12.74
CA THR A 211 -11.15 21.76 -13.49
C THR A 211 -11.01 20.44 -14.21
N ALA A 212 -11.92 19.51 -13.93
CA ALA A 212 -12.12 18.29 -14.70
C ALA A 212 -13.28 18.49 -15.70
N ILE A 213 -13.15 17.89 -16.88
CA ILE A 213 -14.15 17.99 -17.95
C ILE A 213 -14.60 16.59 -18.34
N ILE A 214 -15.90 16.34 -18.25
CA ILE A 214 -16.55 15.12 -18.74
C ILE A 214 -17.24 15.49 -20.06
N ASN A 215 -16.66 15.01 -21.16
CA ASN A 215 -17.06 15.43 -22.51
C ASN A 215 -18.41 14.87 -22.97
N LYS A 216 -18.82 13.71 -22.45
CA LYS A 216 -20.03 12.98 -22.87
C LYS A 216 -20.80 12.48 -21.66
N PHE A 217 -21.33 13.40 -20.88
CA PHE A 217 -22.19 13.03 -19.76
C PHE A 217 -23.54 12.55 -20.26
N ALA A 218 -23.85 11.28 -20.02
CA ALA A 218 -25.07 10.59 -20.45
C ALA A 218 -25.94 10.14 -19.26
N GLY A 219 -25.75 10.75 -18.09
CA GLY A 219 -26.52 10.45 -16.88
C GLY A 219 -25.96 9.32 -16.01
N GLN A 220 -24.67 8.99 -16.16
CA GLN A 220 -23.92 8.17 -15.23
C GLN A 220 -23.65 8.90 -13.90
N ALA A 221 -23.43 8.17 -12.80
CA ALA A 221 -22.89 8.79 -11.59
C ALA A 221 -21.43 9.24 -11.81
N VAL A 222 -20.97 10.23 -11.06
CA VAL A 222 -19.60 10.76 -11.21
C VAL A 222 -18.87 10.78 -9.88
N TRP A 223 -17.72 10.13 -9.83
CA TRP A 223 -16.80 10.21 -8.72
C TRP A 223 -15.95 11.48 -8.80
N VAL A 224 -15.87 12.21 -7.69
CA VAL A 224 -14.98 13.36 -7.54
C VAL A 224 -13.98 13.07 -6.43
N GLY A 225 -12.69 13.19 -6.77
CA GLY A 225 -11.60 13.00 -5.84
C GLY A 225 -11.18 11.54 -5.62
N CYS A 226 -11.59 10.61 -6.50
CA CYS A 226 -11.09 9.24 -6.53
C CYS A 226 -11.15 8.67 -7.95
N ASP A 227 -10.59 7.47 -8.13
CA ASP A 227 -10.62 6.75 -9.42
C ASP A 227 -11.95 6.00 -9.62
N ASP A 228 -12.11 5.38 -10.79
CA ASP A 228 -13.32 4.69 -11.26
C ASP A 228 -13.53 3.30 -10.66
N ASP A 229 -12.46 2.67 -10.18
CA ASP A 229 -12.45 1.36 -9.53
C ASP A 229 -12.92 1.37 -8.06
N VAL A 230 -13.38 2.52 -7.54
CA VAL A 230 -13.88 2.62 -6.16
C VAL A 230 -15.27 2.00 -6.05
N GLU A 231 -15.40 1.04 -5.12
CA GLU A 231 -16.65 0.32 -4.89
C GLU A 231 -17.67 1.18 -4.15
N ILE A 232 -18.90 1.18 -4.64
CA ILE A 232 -20.04 1.81 -3.96
C ILE A 232 -20.49 0.87 -2.83
N PRO A 233 -20.61 1.34 -1.57
CA PRO A 233 -21.08 0.53 -0.45
C PRO A 233 -22.42 -0.18 -0.75
N GLN A 234 -22.52 -1.47 -0.42
CA GLN A 234 -23.72 -2.28 -0.68
C GLN A 234 -25.01 -1.66 -0.14
N ALA A 235 -24.97 -1.09 1.07
CA ALA A 235 -26.12 -0.42 1.67
C ALA A 235 -26.69 0.71 0.79
N LEU A 236 -25.82 1.46 0.08
CA LEU A 236 -26.27 2.48 -0.87
C LEU A 236 -26.86 1.85 -2.12
N GLN A 237 -26.21 0.82 -2.68
CA GLN A 237 -26.72 0.12 -3.85
C GLN A 237 -28.12 -0.45 -3.60
N ASP A 238 -28.34 -1.06 -2.43
CA ASP A 238 -29.63 -1.63 -2.05
C ASP A 238 -30.68 -0.54 -1.85
N SER A 239 -30.31 0.57 -1.20
CA SER A 239 -31.21 1.72 -1.04
C SER A 239 -31.67 2.30 -2.38
N TRP A 240 -30.77 2.38 -3.36
CA TRP A 240 -31.08 2.90 -4.70
C TRP A 240 -31.91 1.93 -5.53
N ARG A 241 -31.66 0.62 -5.42
CA ARG A 241 -32.50 -0.40 -6.05
C ARG A 241 -33.95 -0.28 -5.57
N VAL A 242 -34.14 -0.10 -4.25
CA VAL A 242 -35.47 0.10 -3.65
C VAL A 242 -36.10 1.41 -4.14
N GLU A 243 -35.35 2.51 -4.15
CA GLU A 243 -35.83 3.82 -4.60
C GLU A 243 -36.29 3.79 -6.08
N LEU A 244 -35.47 3.23 -6.97
CA LEU A 244 -35.78 3.18 -8.41
C LEU A 244 -36.86 2.16 -8.76
N ALA A 245 -36.97 1.06 -8.00
CA ALA A 245 -38.08 0.13 -8.12
C ALA A 245 -39.42 0.82 -7.80
N ALA A 246 -39.46 1.66 -6.74
CA ALA A 246 -40.65 2.43 -6.38
C ALA A 246 -41.05 3.45 -7.45
N ARG A 247 -40.09 3.98 -8.23
CA ARG A 247 -40.33 4.95 -9.31
C ARG A 247 -40.54 4.32 -10.69
N LEU A 248 -40.59 2.98 -10.80
CA LEU A 248 -40.69 2.23 -12.08
C LEU A 248 -39.56 2.55 -13.09
N LYS A 249 -38.43 3.10 -12.64
CA LYS A 249 -37.26 3.47 -13.46
C LYS A 249 -36.08 2.52 -13.23
N SER A 250 -36.35 1.22 -13.07
CA SER A 250 -35.35 0.19 -12.72
C SER A 250 -34.20 0.07 -13.71
N GLY A 251 -34.41 0.44 -14.98
CA GLY A 251 -33.36 0.46 -16.02
C GLY A 251 -32.25 1.51 -15.78
N LEU A 252 -32.49 2.53 -14.93
CA LEU A 252 -31.51 3.58 -14.64
C LEU A 252 -30.51 3.19 -13.53
N VAL A 253 -30.74 2.09 -12.81
CA VAL A 253 -29.88 1.64 -11.71
C VAL A 253 -28.44 1.44 -12.20
N GLN A 254 -28.26 0.88 -13.40
CA GLN A 254 -26.93 0.61 -13.93
C GLN A 254 -26.09 1.86 -14.10
N ASN A 255 -26.68 2.97 -14.54
CA ASN A 255 -25.99 4.26 -14.70
C ASN A 255 -25.45 4.78 -13.36
N TRP A 256 -26.12 4.49 -12.24
CA TRP A 256 -25.66 4.86 -10.91
C TRP A 256 -24.62 3.91 -10.33
N LEU A 257 -24.64 2.63 -10.74
CA LEU A 257 -23.71 1.60 -10.27
C LEU A 257 -22.38 1.57 -11.04
N THR A 258 -22.31 2.19 -12.22
CA THR A 258 -21.08 2.34 -13.01
C THR A 258 -20.65 3.80 -13.08
N PRO A 259 -20.12 4.37 -11.98
CA PRO A 259 -19.71 5.75 -11.94
C PRO A 259 -18.45 6.01 -12.79
N GLU A 260 -18.38 7.19 -13.39
CA GLU A 260 -17.19 7.68 -14.10
C GLU A 260 -16.36 8.57 -13.17
N ALA A 261 -15.04 8.44 -13.18
CA ALA A 261 -14.17 9.30 -12.39
C ALA A 261 -13.87 10.62 -13.09
N ALA A 262 -13.98 11.73 -12.35
CA ALA A 262 -13.56 13.04 -12.81
C ALA A 262 -12.02 13.14 -12.82
N ILE A 263 -11.42 13.13 -14.01
CA ILE A 263 -9.97 13.23 -14.19
C ILE A 263 -9.55 14.71 -14.26
N PHE A 264 -8.68 15.12 -13.34
CA PHE A 264 -8.15 16.49 -13.26
C PHE A 264 -6.78 16.55 -13.98
N PRO A 265 -6.65 17.28 -15.09
CA PRO A 265 -5.39 17.39 -15.81
C PRO A 265 -4.28 17.99 -14.93
N GLY A 266 -3.11 17.38 -14.93
CA GLY A 266 -1.94 17.86 -14.17
C GLY A 266 -1.90 17.43 -12.70
N GLU A 267 -3.01 16.93 -12.15
CA GLU A 267 -3.09 16.41 -10.79
C GLU A 267 -3.56 14.96 -10.81
N PRO A 268 -2.63 13.98 -10.93
CA PRO A 268 -3.00 12.58 -10.90
C PRO A 268 -3.62 12.17 -9.55
N TYR A 269 -3.43 12.98 -8.49
CA TYR A 269 -4.00 12.80 -7.17
C TYR A 269 -4.70 14.07 -6.70
N LEU A 270 -6.02 14.11 -6.78
CA LEU A 270 -6.81 15.15 -6.13
C LEU A 270 -7.44 14.61 -4.85
N ALA A 271 -6.81 14.90 -3.70
CA ALA A 271 -7.42 14.67 -2.40
C ALA A 271 -8.39 15.80 -2.04
N LEU A 272 -9.67 15.46 -1.84
CA LEU A 272 -10.63 16.42 -1.35
C LEU A 272 -10.36 16.73 0.13
N ILE A 273 -10.36 18.02 0.46
CA ILE A 273 -10.16 18.51 1.82
C ILE A 273 -11.53 18.86 2.41
N PRO A 274 -11.80 18.54 3.69
CA PRO A 274 -13.03 18.98 4.35
C PRO A 274 -13.20 20.50 4.25
N LYS A 275 -14.45 20.95 4.04
CA LYS A 275 -14.86 22.35 3.78
C LYS A 275 -14.44 22.92 2.42
N GLN A 276 -13.76 22.14 1.57
CA GLN A 276 -13.50 22.55 0.19
C GLN A 276 -14.82 22.57 -0.59
N THR A 277 -14.95 23.54 -1.50
CA THR A 277 -16.13 23.67 -2.36
C THR A 277 -15.88 23.04 -3.72
N ILE A 278 -16.86 22.26 -4.18
CA ILE A 278 -16.92 21.68 -5.53
C ILE A 278 -18.02 22.41 -6.28
N ALA A 279 -17.69 23.04 -7.40
CA ALA A 279 -18.67 23.64 -8.29
C ALA A 279 -18.86 22.75 -9.52
N VAL A 280 -20.10 22.34 -9.77
CA VAL A 280 -20.48 21.56 -10.95
C VAL A 280 -21.24 22.47 -11.89
N LYS A 281 -20.79 22.57 -13.13
CA LYS A 281 -21.37 23.43 -14.16
C LYS A 281 -21.58 22.65 -15.45
N GLN A 282 -22.65 22.93 -16.16
CA GLN A 282 -22.88 22.46 -17.52
C GLN A 282 -22.45 23.55 -18.51
N GLU A 283 -21.84 23.17 -19.64
CA GLU A 283 -21.29 24.12 -20.62
C GLU A 283 -22.31 25.17 -21.07
N ASP A 284 -23.56 24.77 -21.29
CA ASP A 284 -24.64 25.63 -21.80
C ASP A 284 -25.36 26.45 -20.72
N VAL A 285 -25.01 26.29 -19.45
CA VAL A 285 -25.68 26.96 -18.33
C VAL A 285 -24.72 27.95 -17.68
N PRO A 286 -25.06 29.25 -17.55
CA PRO A 286 -24.14 30.25 -16.99
C PRO A 286 -23.86 30.02 -15.51
N GLU A 287 -24.87 29.58 -14.74
CA GLU A 287 -24.79 29.29 -13.31
C GLU A 287 -24.34 27.85 -13.02
N PRO A 288 -23.64 27.61 -11.90
CA PRO A 288 -23.32 26.25 -11.48
C PRO A 288 -24.61 25.50 -11.12
N LEU A 289 -24.76 24.28 -11.65
CA LEU A 289 -25.84 23.35 -11.31
C LEU A 289 -25.91 23.11 -9.81
N LYS A 290 -24.74 22.96 -9.19
CA LYS A 290 -24.63 22.76 -7.75
C LYS A 290 -23.27 23.20 -7.22
N VAL A 291 -23.29 23.77 -6.03
CA VAL A 291 -22.09 24.04 -5.22
C VAL A 291 -22.17 23.17 -3.99
N ILE A 292 -21.19 22.27 -3.84
CA ILE A 292 -21.14 21.26 -2.78
C ILE A 292 -20.00 21.62 -1.84
N THR A 293 -20.24 21.53 -0.54
CA THR A 293 -19.18 21.59 0.47
C THR A 293 -18.80 20.19 0.90
N VAL A 294 -17.51 19.86 0.81
CA VAL A 294 -16.97 18.55 1.18
C VAL A 294 -17.06 18.36 2.70
N LYS A 295 -17.70 17.28 3.13
CA LYS A 295 -17.83 16.90 4.54
C LYS A 295 -16.67 16.01 4.97
N PRO A 296 -16.22 16.09 6.23
CA PRO A 296 -15.26 15.14 6.77
C PRO A 296 -15.88 13.75 6.88
N VAL A 297 -15.08 12.70 6.62
CA VAL A 297 -15.49 11.31 6.86
C VAL A 297 -15.22 10.99 8.32
N GLN A 298 -16.28 10.91 9.13
CA GLN A 298 -16.17 10.59 10.56
C GLN A 298 -16.44 9.11 10.84
N VAL A 299 -17.34 8.49 10.08
CA VAL A 299 -17.78 7.10 10.25
C VAL A 299 -17.83 6.41 8.88
N ARG A 300 -17.60 5.10 8.83
CA ARG A 300 -17.71 4.32 7.59
C ARG A 300 -19.04 4.50 6.86
N SER A 301 -20.15 4.67 7.60
CA SER A 301 -21.48 4.92 7.03
C SER A 301 -21.64 6.30 6.38
N SER A 302 -20.75 7.26 6.70
CA SER A 302 -20.73 8.59 6.07
C SER A 302 -19.94 8.63 4.76
N PHE A 303 -19.33 7.51 4.37
CA PHE A 303 -18.60 7.35 3.12
C PHE A 303 -19.42 6.53 2.11
N PRO A 304 -19.51 6.96 0.84
CA PRO A 304 -19.12 8.28 0.30
C PRO A 304 -20.11 9.40 0.68
N GLN A 305 -19.72 10.67 0.50
CA GLN A 305 -20.69 11.77 0.48
C GLN A 305 -21.46 11.73 -0.84
N VAL A 306 -22.74 11.38 -0.79
CA VAL A 306 -23.62 11.34 -1.96
C VAL A 306 -24.33 12.69 -2.10
N GLU A 307 -24.29 13.27 -3.29
CA GLU A 307 -24.95 14.53 -3.61
C GLU A 307 -25.74 14.41 -4.91
N ASP A 308 -27.01 14.81 -4.87
CA ASP A 308 -27.86 14.78 -6.05
C ASP A 308 -27.54 15.91 -7.01
N LEU A 309 -27.49 15.61 -8.30
CA LEU A 309 -27.33 16.56 -9.39
C LEU A 309 -28.66 16.65 -10.13
N ASP A 310 -29.30 17.81 -10.02
CA ASP A 310 -30.59 18.11 -10.63
C ASP A 310 -30.46 18.85 -11.95
N VAL A 311 -31.57 18.88 -12.70
CA VAL A 311 -31.73 19.70 -13.89
C VAL A 311 -31.49 21.17 -13.52
N PRO A 312 -30.79 21.97 -14.36
CA PRO A 312 -30.62 23.40 -14.12
C PRO A 312 -31.97 24.07 -13.86
N LYS A 313 -32.06 24.83 -12.76
CA LYS A 313 -33.25 25.63 -12.44
C LYS A 313 -33.29 26.81 -13.42
N SER A 314 -34.29 26.82 -14.30
CA SER A 314 -34.62 27.92 -15.21
C SER A 314 -35.19 29.13 -14.47
#